data_AF-A0A354CLF2-F1
#
_entry.id   AF-A0A354CLF2-F1
#
_cell.length_a   1.000
_cell.length_b   1.000
_cell.length_c   1.000
_cell.angle_alpha   90.00
_cell.angle_beta   90.00
_cell.angle_gamma   90.00
#
_symmetry.space_group_name_H-M   'P 1'
#
loop_
_entity.id
_entity.type
_entity.pdbx_description
1 polymer ?
#
loop_
_entity_poly.entity_id
_entity_poly.type
_entity_poly.pdbx_seq_one_letter_code
_entity_poly.pdbx_strand_id
1 'polypeptide(L)'
;EKQGHFVFYGAMVAEGVIALIWAAAGCAIYEVSGGLSTGLSAVLASGQSAAIYDVCIKTMGSVGVALAMIGVIVCPITSGDTAFRSARLVLADWFKIDQNKFSKRLILCVPLLAVGAFVGHLDYSIVWRYFSWTNQTLAMIVLWTASMYLFREKKNYWITAVPATFMSAVSMTYFFCAPECLHLSTTIAYPVGLVLAALFLGIFIYATKKQPKPAKN
;
A
#
# COMPACT_ATOMS: atom_id res chain seq x y z
N GLU A 1 9.38 22.26 1.29
CA GLU A 1 9.59 21.92 -0.14
C GLU A 1 10.96 21.30 -0.46
N LYS A 2 12.10 21.91 -0.06
CA LYS A 2 13.46 21.41 -0.40
C LYS A 2 13.81 19.96 0.02
N GLN A 3 13.19 19.42 1.08
CA GLN A 3 13.42 18.04 1.50
C GLN A 3 12.43 17.03 0.90
N GLY A 4 11.42 17.48 0.16
CA GLY A 4 10.39 16.59 -0.39
C GLY A 4 10.97 15.57 -1.38
N HIS A 5 11.94 15.98 -2.19
CA HIS A 5 12.60 15.08 -3.13
C HIS A 5 13.48 14.03 -2.43
N PHE A 6 14.29 14.44 -1.45
CA PHE A 6 15.16 13.48 -0.75
C PHE A 6 14.37 12.52 0.14
N VAL A 7 13.37 13.02 0.87
CA VAL A 7 12.63 12.22 1.85
C VAL A 7 11.57 11.33 1.19
N PHE A 8 10.80 11.82 0.21
CA PHE A 8 9.76 10.99 -0.41
C PHE A 8 10.27 10.22 -1.62
N TYR A 9 10.92 10.89 -2.58
CA TYR A 9 11.42 10.22 -3.78
C TYR A 9 12.62 9.32 -3.45
N GLY A 10 13.55 9.79 -2.61
CA GLY A 10 14.67 8.98 -2.15
C GLY A 10 14.25 7.74 -1.34
N ALA A 11 13.29 7.88 -0.42
CA ALA A 11 12.79 6.74 0.34
C ALA A 11 12.06 5.73 -0.56
N MET A 12 11.21 6.18 -1.47
CA MET A 12 10.44 5.28 -2.35
C MET A 12 11.36 4.50 -3.32
N VAL A 13 12.42 5.12 -3.82
CA VAL A 13 13.42 4.43 -4.65
C VAL A 13 14.20 3.41 -3.82
N ALA A 14 14.60 3.75 -2.59
CA ALA A 14 15.29 2.82 -1.69
C ALA A 14 14.41 1.62 -1.33
N GLU A 15 13.13 1.82 -1.02
CA GLU A 15 12.16 0.75 -0.79
C GLU A 15 12.01 -0.16 -2.02
N GLY A 16 11.98 0.41 -3.22
CA GLY A 16 11.96 -0.34 -4.48
C GLY A 16 13.19 -1.23 -4.65
N VAL A 17 14.39 -0.72 -4.36
CA VAL A 17 15.63 -1.50 -4.41
C VAL A 17 15.61 -2.64 -3.38
N ILE A 18 15.19 -2.35 -2.14
CA ILE A 18 15.06 -3.36 -1.09
C ILE A 18 14.07 -4.46 -1.52
N ALA A 19 12.91 -4.09 -2.10
CA ALA A 19 11.92 -5.04 -2.60
C ALA A 19 12.49 -5.93 -3.72
N LEU A 20 13.27 -5.38 -4.65
CA LEU A 20 13.94 -6.14 -5.70
C LEU A 20 14.98 -7.13 -5.14
N ILE A 21 15.73 -6.74 -4.11
CA ILE A 21 16.68 -7.64 -3.43
C ILE A 21 15.93 -8.80 -2.78
N TRP A 22 14.81 -8.53 -2.08
CA TRP A 22 13.97 -9.56 -1.48
C TRP A 22 13.35 -10.50 -2.52
N ALA A 23 12.88 -9.96 -3.64
CA ALA A 23 12.37 -10.77 -4.74
C ALA A 23 13.47 -11.67 -5.33
N ALA A 24 14.67 -11.14 -5.54
CA ALA A 24 15.81 -11.91 -6.04
C ALA A 24 16.23 -13.01 -5.06
N ALA A 25 16.26 -12.73 -3.74
CA ALA A 25 16.54 -13.73 -2.71
C ALA A 25 15.49 -14.85 -2.72
N GLY A 26 14.20 -14.51 -2.80
CA GLY A 26 13.12 -15.49 -2.94
C GLY A 26 13.30 -16.38 -4.18
N CYS A 27 13.62 -15.79 -5.33
CA CYS A 27 13.84 -16.55 -6.56
C CYS A 27 15.11 -17.42 -6.55
N ALA A 28 16.15 -17.02 -5.80
CA ALA A 28 17.44 -17.73 -5.76
C ALA A 28 17.49 -18.86 -4.72
N ILE A 29 16.73 -18.75 -3.63
CA ILE A 29 16.82 -19.66 -2.47
C ILE A 29 15.77 -20.78 -2.53
N TYR A 30 14.62 -20.52 -3.17
CA TYR A 30 13.53 -21.50 -3.22
C TYR A 30 13.56 -22.30 -4.53
N GLU A 31 13.47 -23.63 -4.41
CA GLU A 31 13.36 -24.51 -5.56
C GLU A 31 12.11 -24.21 -6.39
N VAL A 32 12.29 -24.24 -7.70
CA VAL A 32 11.24 -24.10 -8.69
C VAL A 32 10.95 -25.49 -9.25
N SER A 33 9.75 -26.01 -9.00
CA SER A 33 9.28 -27.27 -9.58
C SER A 33 8.08 -26.99 -10.48
N GLY A 34 8.17 -27.39 -11.75
CA GLY A 34 7.12 -27.13 -12.75
C GLY A 34 6.89 -25.65 -13.09
N GLY A 35 7.88 -24.77 -12.84
CA GLY A 35 7.76 -23.33 -13.10
C GLY A 35 7.11 -22.51 -11.97
N LEU A 36 6.73 -23.15 -10.86
CA LEU A 36 6.27 -22.48 -9.63
C LEU A 36 7.30 -22.66 -8.51
N SER A 37 7.58 -21.58 -7.77
CA SER A 37 8.39 -21.64 -6.54
C SER A 37 7.59 -22.30 -5.41
N THR A 38 7.47 -23.62 -5.45
CA THR A 38 6.72 -24.43 -4.47
C THR A 38 7.23 -24.22 -3.05
N GLY A 39 8.54 -24.01 -2.88
CA GLY A 39 9.14 -23.66 -1.60
C GLY A 39 8.69 -22.30 -1.06
N LEU A 40 8.60 -21.27 -1.91
CA LEU A 40 8.18 -19.93 -1.49
C LEU A 40 6.69 -19.91 -1.12
N SER A 41 5.84 -20.59 -1.88
CA SER A 41 4.41 -20.68 -1.57
C SER A 41 4.14 -21.41 -0.25
N ALA A 42 4.90 -22.47 0.06
CA ALA A 42 4.78 -23.19 1.33
C ALA A 42 5.20 -22.33 2.53
N VAL A 43 6.28 -21.55 2.39
CA VAL A 43 6.75 -20.68 3.47
C VAL A 43 5.82 -19.47 3.65
N LEU A 44 5.31 -18.88 2.56
CA LEU A 44 4.32 -17.79 2.63
C LEU A 44 2.99 -18.22 3.24
N ALA A 45 2.61 -19.50 3.11
CA ALA A 45 1.43 -20.06 3.79
C ALA A 45 1.57 -20.06 5.32
N SER A 46 2.81 -20.06 5.83
CA SER A 46 3.11 -19.93 7.27
C SER A 46 3.19 -18.46 7.73
N GLY A 47 2.89 -17.50 6.84
CA GLY A 47 2.90 -16.07 7.11
C GLY A 47 4.12 -15.34 6.57
N GLN A 48 3.97 -14.04 6.31
CA GLN A 48 5.02 -13.19 5.74
C GLN A 48 6.27 -13.13 6.62
N SER A 49 6.11 -13.07 7.94
CA SER A 49 7.22 -13.05 8.90
C SER A 49 8.01 -14.37 8.92
N ALA A 50 7.35 -15.50 8.67
CA ALA A 50 8.03 -16.79 8.56
C ALA A 50 8.90 -16.87 7.30
N ALA A 51 8.45 -16.27 6.19
CA ALA A 51 9.26 -16.14 4.98
C ALA A 51 10.51 -15.29 5.18
N ILE A 52 10.40 -14.17 5.90
CA ILE A 52 11.54 -13.32 6.25
C ILE A 52 12.53 -14.11 7.10
N TYR A 53 12.04 -14.82 8.13
CA TYR A 53 12.88 -15.63 9.01
C TYR A 53 13.65 -16.72 8.24
N ASP A 54 12.95 -17.47 7.38
CA ASP A 54 13.54 -18.57 6.60
C ASP A 54 14.61 -18.08 5.61
N VAL A 55 14.34 -16.98 4.89
CA VAL A 55 15.32 -16.34 4.01
C VAL A 55 16.54 -15.84 4.80
N CYS A 56 16.33 -15.20 5.95
CA CYS A 56 17.45 -14.69 6.77
C CYS A 56 18.33 -15.80 7.33
N ILE A 57 17.74 -16.92 7.80
CA ILE A 57 18.52 -18.09 8.25
C ILE A 57 19.36 -18.66 7.09
N LYS A 58 18.75 -18.84 5.91
CA LYS A 58 19.41 -19.46 4.76
C LYS A 58 20.51 -18.60 4.13
N THR A 59 20.40 -17.28 4.25
CA THR A 59 21.33 -16.35 3.57
C THR A 59 22.37 -15.73 4.51
N MET A 60 21.97 -15.35 5.73
CA MET A 60 22.77 -14.50 6.63
C MET A 60 23.02 -15.13 8.01
N GLY A 61 22.48 -16.32 8.28
CA GLY A 61 22.64 -17.01 9.57
C GLY A 61 21.99 -16.26 10.76
N SER A 62 22.39 -16.62 11.98
CA SER A 62 21.78 -16.15 13.22
C SER A 62 21.85 -14.63 13.44
N VAL A 63 22.95 -13.99 13.01
CA VAL A 63 23.13 -12.53 13.14
C VAL A 63 22.18 -11.77 12.20
N GLY A 64 21.99 -12.25 10.97
CA GLY A 64 21.07 -11.64 10.02
C GLY A 64 19.61 -11.71 10.49
N VAL A 65 19.22 -12.83 11.10
CA VAL A 65 17.89 -13.00 11.70
C VAL A 65 17.66 -12.02 12.84
N ALA A 66 18.63 -11.86 13.76
CA ALA A 66 18.49 -10.94 14.86
C ALA A 66 18.24 -9.50 14.38
N LEU A 67 19.01 -9.05 13.38
CA LEU A 67 18.82 -7.73 12.79
C LEU A 67 17.49 -7.59 12.05
N ALA A 68 17.09 -8.60 11.25
CA ALA A 68 15.82 -8.60 10.52
C ALA A 68 14.61 -8.57 11.47
N MET A 69 14.64 -9.35 12.54
CA MET A 69 13.55 -9.41 13.52
C MET A 69 13.39 -8.10 14.29
N ILE A 70 14.49 -7.42 14.64
CA ILE A 70 14.40 -6.07 15.21
C ILE A 70 13.69 -5.14 14.23
N GLY A 71 14.02 -5.16 12.94
CA GLY A 71 13.37 -4.35 11.92
C GLY A 71 11.87 -4.67 11.75
N VAL A 72 11.54 -5.95 11.64
CA VAL A 72 10.16 -6.44 11.46
C VAL A 72 9.27 -6.09 12.66
N ILE A 73 9.83 -6.02 13.88
CA ILE A 73 9.07 -5.67 15.09
C ILE A 73 9.00 -4.15 15.28
N VAL A 74 10.13 -3.43 15.15
CA VAL A 74 10.20 -2.00 15.44
C VAL A 74 9.43 -1.16 14.43
N CYS A 75 9.51 -1.49 13.14
CA CYS A 75 8.90 -0.68 12.08
C CYS A 75 7.35 -0.61 12.17
N PRO A 76 6.62 -1.73 12.40
CA PRO A 76 5.19 -1.67 12.65
C PRO A 76 4.80 -0.92 13.94
N ILE A 77 5.64 -0.96 14.98
CA ILE A 77 5.38 -0.23 16.24
C ILE A 77 5.45 1.28 15.99
N THR A 78 6.51 1.75 15.35
CA THR A 78 6.70 3.20 15.07
C THR A 78 5.70 3.72 14.04
N SER A 79 5.42 2.93 13.01
CA SER A 79 4.38 3.25 12.02
C SER A 79 2.99 3.22 12.64
N GLY A 80 2.73 2.27 13.55
CA GLY A 80 1.50 2.15 14.31
C GLY A 80 1.25 3.35 15.21
N ASP A 81 2.25 3.79 16.00
CA ASP A 81 2.13 5.01 16.83
C ASP A 81 1.83 6.24 15.97
N THR A 82 2.52 6.36 14.82
CA THR A 82 2.28 7.42 13.85
C THR A 82 0.86 7.35 13.27
N ALA A 83 0.34 6.15 13.01
CA ALA A 83 -1.01 5.93 12.52
C ALA A 83 -2.08 6.28 13.57
N PHE A 84 -1.93 5.85 14.82
CA PHE A 84 -2.84 6.20 15.92
C PHE A 84 -2.86 7.71 16.17
N ARG A 85 -1.69 8.36 16.09
CA ARG A 85 -1.59 9.81 16.18
C ARG A 85 -2.34 10.51 15.03
N SER A 86 -2.14 10.05 13.80
CA SER A 86 -2.78 10.60 12.61
C SER A 86 -4.30 10.39 12.63
N ALA A 87 -4.76 9.20 12.98
CA ALA A 87 -6.18 8.87 13.09
C ALA A 87 -6.89 9.75 14.13
N ARG A 88 -6.26 9.99 15.28
CA ARG A 88 -6.78 10.90 16.30
C ARG A 88 -6.93 12.34 15.81
N LEU A 89 -5.96 12.84 15.03
CA LEU A 89 -6.01 14.18 14.45
C LEU A 89 -7.17 14.28 13.45
N VAL A 90 -7.30 13.32 12.54
CA VAL A 90 -8.42 13.26 11.57
C VAL A 90 -9.78 13.22 12.27
N LEU A 91 -9.93 12.40 13.31
CA LEU A 91 -11.18 12.34 14.08
C LEU A 91 -11.49 13.67 14.77
N ALA A 92 -10.49 14.32 15.36
CA ALA A 92 -10.72 15.63 15.98
C ALA A 92 -11.12 16.70 14.97
N ASP A 93 -10.56 16.67 13.75
CA ASP A 93 -10.93 17.60 12.69
C ASP A 93 -12.36 17.36 12.20
N TRP A 94 -12.77 16.09 12.05
CA TRP A 94 -14.14 15.73 11.66
C TRP A 94 -15.18 16.13 12.70
N PHE A 95 -14.89 15.88 13.98
CA PHE A 95 -15.77 16.24 15.09
C PHE A 95 -15.57 17.68 15.59
N LYS A 96 -14.66 18.44 14.97
CA LYS A 96 -14.28 19.81 15.36
C LYS A 96 -13.97 19.96 16.86
N ILE A 97 -13.23 18.99 17.41
CA ILE A 97 -12.85 18.95 18.82
C ILE A 97 -11.47 19.60 18.99
N ASP A 98 -11.41 20.74 19.67
CA ASP A 98 -10.13 21.36 20.03
C ASP A 98 -9.25 20.44 20.88
N GLN A 99 -8.11 20.03 20.34
CA GLN A 99 -7.16 19.12 21.02
C GLN A 99 -6.25 19.80 22.06
N ASN A 100 -6.46 21.09 22.38
CA ASN A 100 -5.60 21.85 23.29
C ASN A 100 -5.56 21.31 24.74
N LYS A 101 -6.62 20.61 25.18
CA LYS A 101 -6.71 20.05 26.55
C LYS A 101 -6.45 18.55 26.56
N PHE A 102 -5.62 18.10 27.50
CA PHE A 102 -5.25 16.67 27.67
C PHE A 102 -6.47 15.75 27.83
N SER A 103 -7.53 16.21 28.53
CA SER A 103 -8.77 15.44 28.70
C SER A 103 -9.51 15.18 27.38
N LYS A 104 -9.54 16.15 26.46
CA LYS A 104 -10.17 15.99 25.13
C LYS A 104 -9.37 15.05 24.23
N ARG A 105 -8.04 15.06 24.39
CA ARG A 105 -7.15 14.10 23.73
C ARG A 105 -7.40 12.67 24.22
N LEU A 106 -7.56 12.47 25.53
CA LEU A 106 -7.79 11.14 26.11
C LEU A 106 -9.14 10.54 25.68
N ILE A 107 -10.19 11.36 25.60
CA ILE A 107 -11.53 10.94 25.14
C ILE A 107 -11.51 10.39 23.71
N LEU A 108 -10.63 10.88 22.84
CA LEU A 108 -10.46 10.35 21.48
C LEU A 108 -9.45 9.18 21.44
N CYS A 109 -8.38 9.25 22.24
CA CYS A 109 -7.37 8.20 22.33
C CYS A 109 -7.93 6.88 22.84
N VAL A 110 -8.71 6.89 23.93
CA VAL A 110 -9.15 5.65 24.61
C VAL A 110 -10.06 4.79 23.71
N PRO A 111 -11.09 5.34 23.06
CA PRO A 111 -11.89 4.57 22.10
C PRO A 111 -11.06 4.10 20.90
N LEU A 112 -10.17 4.94 20.39
CA LEU A 112 -9.32 4.59 19.25
C LEU A 112 -8.35 3.44 19.60
N LEU A 113 -7.76 3.45 20.79
CA LEU A 113 -6.90 2.37 21.29
C LEU A 113 -7.71 1.11 21.59
N ALA A 114 -8.95 1.23 22.09
CA ALA A 114 -9.82 0.08 22.30
C ALA A 114 -10.19 -0.62 20.99
N VAL A 115 -10.52 0.16 19.95
CA VAL A 115 -10.73 -0.38 18.59
C VAL A 115 -9.44 -0.98 18.05
N GLY A 116 -8.30 -0.32 18.26
CA GLY A 116 -6.98 -0.85 17.90
C GLY A 116 -6.65 -2.19 18.56
N ALA A 117 -6.94 -2.33 19.86
CA ALA A 117 -6.75 -3.57 20.60
C ALA A 117 -7.67 -4.69 20.06
N PHE A 118 -8.92 -4.36 19.75
CA PHE A 118 -9.84 -5.32 19.12
C PHE A 118 -9.36 -5.78 17.75
N VAL A 119 -8.90 -4.85 16.90
CA VAL A 119 -8.31 -5.16 15.60
C VAL A 119 -7.03 -5.99 15.75
N GLY A 120 -6.26 -5.77 16.82
CA GLY A 120 -5.08 -6.57 17.14
C GLY A 120 -5.35 -8.04 17.47
N HIS A 121 -6.60 -8.40 17.80
CA HIS A 121 -7.03 -9.79 17.98
C HIS A 121 -7.50 -10.45 16.68
N LEU A 122 -7.64 -9.70 15.59
CA LEU A 122 -7.95 -10.26 14.27
C LEU A 122 -6.71 -10.95 13.69
N ASP A 123 -6.96 -11.88 12.76
CA ASP A 123 -5.88 -12.54 12.04
C ASP A 123 -5.00 -11.49 11.34
N TYR A 124 -3.71 -11.49 11.68
CA TYR A 124 -2.73 -10.57 11.12
C TYR A 124 -2.72 -10.61 9.59
N SER A 125 -2.97 -11.78 8.99
CA SER A 125 -3.06 -11.97 7.55
C SER A 125 -4.20 -11.16 6.94
N ILE A 126 -5.34 -11.07 7.63
CA ILE A 126 -6.49 -10.27 7.19
C ILE A 126 -6.16 -8.78 7.32
N VAL A 127 -5.62 -8.35 8.47
CA VAL A 127 -5.27 -6.95 8.73
C VAL A 127 -4.24 -6.44 7.72
N TRP A 128 -3.18 -7.22 7.50
CA TRP A 128 -2.11 -6.89 6.54
C TRP A 128 -2.64 -6.77 5.12
N ARG A 129 -3.62 -7.60 4.78
CA ARG A 129 -4.21 -7.64 3.46
C ARG A 129 -5.13 -6.44 3.18
N TYR A 130 -5.92 -6.02 4.17
CA TYR A 130 -6.65 -4.75 4.12
C TYR A 130 -5.72 -3.54 4.05
N PHE A 131 -4.63 -3.52 4.83
CA PHE A 131 -3.63 -2.46 4.80
C PHE A 131 -3.01 -2.34 3.41
N SER A 132 -2.58 -3.46 2.83
CA SER A 132 -2.00 -3.51 1.49
C SER A 132 -2.96 -3.00 0.41
N TRP A 133 -4.23 -3.43 0.45
CA TRP A 133 -5.24 -2.97 -0.50
C TRP A 133 -5.57 -1.48 -0.35
N THR A 134 -5.70 -0.99 0.89
CA THR A 134 -5.98 0.42 1.15
C THR A 134 -4.85 1.31 0.62
N ASN A 135 -3.59 0.87 0.78
CA ASN A 135 -2.44 1.59 0.24
C ASN A 135 -2.42 1.62 -1.29
N GLN A 136 -2.71 0.49 -1.95
CA GLN A 136 -2.80 0.44 -3.42
C GLN A 136 -3.94 1.34 -3.94
N THR A 137 -5.08 1.33 -3.27
CA THR A 137 -6.23 2.17 -3.64
C THR A 137 -5.94 3.65 -3.42
N LEU A 138 -5.28 4.01 -2.32
CA LEU A 138 -4.83 5.38 -2.09
C LEU A 138 -3.83 5.82 -3.17
N ALA A 139 -2.86 4.98 -3.53
CA ALA A 139 -1.91 5.25 -4.59
C ALA A 139 -2.63 5.49 -5.94
N MET A 140 -3.65 4.68 -6.26
CA MET A 140 -4.48 4.85 -7.45
C MET A 140 -5.15 6.24 -7.48
N ILE A 141 -5.82 6.64 -6.41
CA ILE A 141 -6.53 7.94 -6.31
C ILE A 141 -5.55 9.10 -6.44
N VAL A 142 -4.40 9.02 -5.74
CA VAL A 142 -3.37 10.06 -5.79
C VAL A 142 -2.76 10.16 -7.18
N LEU A 143 -2.49 9.04 -7.87
CA LEU A 143 -1.96 9.04 -9.24
C LEU A 143 -2.95 9.63 -10.24
N TRP A 144 -4.26 9.36 -10.12
CA TRP A 144 -5.28 10.01 -10.95
C TRP A 144 -5.38 11.52 -10.67
N THR A 145 -5.31 11.90 -9.40
CA THR A 145 -5.30 13.32 -8.98
C THR A 145 -4.06 14.04 -9.53
N ALA A 146 -2.88 13.42 -9.43
CA ALA A 146 -1.63 13.94 -9.98
C ALA A 146 -1.67 14.02 -11.51
N SER A 147 -2.28 13.04 -12.18
CA SER A 147 -2.47 13.07 -13.64
C SER A 147 -3.32 14.25 -14.08
N MET A 148 -4.41 14.56 -13.35
CA MET A 148 -5.25 15.71 -13.64
C MET A 148 -4.54 17.03 -13.33
N TYR A 149 -3.74 17.07 -12.25
CA TYR A 149 -2.90 18.22 -11.93
C TYR A 149 -1.87 18.51 -13.03
N LEU A 150 -1.10 17.49 -13.47
CA LEU A 150 -0.13 17.63 -14.56
C LEU A 150 -0.78 18.04 -15.88
N PHE A 151 -2.00 17.54 -16.15
CA PHE A 151 -2.77 17.97 -17.31
C PHE A 151 -3.12 19.47 -17.26
N ARG A 152 -3.58 19.98 -16.11
CA ARG A 152 -3.88 21.41 -15.93
C ARG A 152 -2.62 22.29 -16.07
N GLU A 153 -1.49 21.80 -15.56
CA GLU A 153 -0.17 22.45 -15.67
C GLU A 153 0.50 22.30 -17.04
N LYS A 154 -0.16 21.68 -18.04
CA LYS A 154 0.38 21.42 -19.40
C LYS A 154 1.70 20.64 -19.41
N LYS A 155 1.93 19.81 -18.38
CA LYS A 155 3.08 18.89 -18.29
C LYS A 155 2.69 17.50 -18.80
N ASN A 156 3.67 16.63 -18.97
CA ASN A 156 3.44 15.28 -19.48
C ASN A 156 2.68 14.42 -18.45
N TYR A 157 1.34 14.41 -18.53
CA TYR A 157 0.47 13.65 -17.62
C TYR A 157 0.55 12.13 -17.80
N TRP A 158 1.09 11.65 -18.92
CA TRP A 158 1.25 10.20 -19.18
C TRP A 158 2.16 9.52 -18.16
N ILE A 159 3.11 10.25 -17.57
CA ILE A 159 4.03 9.71 -16.56
C ILE A 159 3.29 9.21 -15.31
N THR A 160 2.14 9.80 -14.97
CA THR A 160 1.29 9.38 -13.85
C THR A 160 0.05 8.61 -14.31
N ALA A 161 -0.47 8.89 -15.51
CA ALA A 161 -1.69 8.25 -16.00
C ALA A 161 -1.48 6.76 -16.37
N VAL A 162 -0.30 6.39 -16.88
CA VAL A 162 0.03 4.97 -17.15
C VAL A 162 0.10 4.17 -15.84
N PRO A 163 0.90 4.60 -14.82
CA PRO A 163 0.87 3.96 -13.51
C PRO A 163 -0.51 3.98 -12.86
N ALA A 164 -1.30 5.06 -13.00
CA ALA A 164 -2.66 5.14 -12.46
C ALA A 164 -3.58 4.07 -13.03
N THR A 165 -3.51 3.85 -14.34
CA THR A 165 -4.32 2.85 -15.05
C THR A 165 -3.93 1.43 -14.61
N PHE A 166 -2.62 1.16 -14.50
CA PHE A 166 -2.13 -0.11 -14.00
C PHE A 166 -2.57 -0.37 -12.55
N MET A 167 -2.38 0.60 -11.65
CA MET A 167 -2.83 0.50 -10.26
C MET A 167 -4.35 0.31 -10.16
N SER A 168 -5.12 0.95 -11.05
CA SER A 168 -6.57 0.74 -11.13
C SER A 168 -6.92 -0.71 -11.45
N ALA A 169 -6.23 -1.32 -12.42
CA ALA A 169 -6.44 -2.73 -12.75
C ALA A 169 -6.11 -3.64 -11.56
N VAL A 170 -4.96 -3.41 -10.90
CA VAL A 170 -4.50 -4.22 -9.76
C VAL A 170 -5.48 -4.11 -8.59
N SER A 171 -5.85 -2.90 -8.15
CA SER A 171 -6.74 -2.71 -7.00
C SER A 171 -8.16 -3.19 -7.27
N MET A 172 -8.68 -3.01 -8.48
CA MET A 172 -10.02 -3.52 -8.82
C MET A 172 -10.02 -5.05 -8.92
N THR A 173 -9.03 -5.65 -9.58
CA THR A 173 -8.87 -7.11 -9.63
C THR A 173 -8.81 -7.70 -8.22
N TYR A 174 -8.02 -7.07 -7.35
CA TYR A 174 -7.93 -7.44 -5.94
C TYR A 174 -9.31 -7.42 -5.26
N PHE A 175 -10.05 -6.32 -5.41
CA PHE A 175 -11.38 -6.18 -4.82
C PHE A 175 -12.38 -7.24 -5.30
N PHE A 176 -12.30 -7.68 -6.56
CA PHE A 176 -13.18 -8.73 -7.07
C PHE A 176 -12.73 -10.14 -6.66
N CYS A 177 -11.42 -10.40 -6.67
CA CYS A 177 -10.86 -11.73 -6.41
C CYS A 177 -10.74 -12.06 -4.92
N ALA A 178 -10.55 -11.05 -4.07
CA ALA A 178 -10.23 -11.25 -2.67
C ALA A 178 -11.41 -11.89 -1.92
N PRO A 179 -11.13 -12.88 -1.07
CA PRO A 179 -12.17 -13.60 -0.35
C PRO A 179 -12.91 -12.71 0.67
N GLU A 180 -12.25 -11.73 1.25
CA GLU A 180 -12.90 -10.78 2.14
C GLU A 180 -13.83 -9.78 1.42
N CYS A 181 -13.75 -9.70 0.09
CA CYS A 181 -14.54 -8.78 -0.72
C CYS A 181 -15.65 -9.54 -1.47
N LEU A 182 -15.54 -9.67 -2.79
CA LEU A 182 -16.59 -10.27 -3.62
C LEU A 182 -16.37 -11.75 -3.94
N HIS A 183 -15.23 -12.35 -3.54
CA HIS A 183 -14.97 -13.79 -3.69
C HIS A 183 -15.14 -14.32 -5.14
N LEU A 184 -14.94 -13.49 -6.16
CA LEU A 184 -15.13 -13.91 -7.55
C LEU A 184 -13.91 -14.68 -8.06
N SER A 185 -14.15 -15.67 -8.92
CA SER A 185 -13.08 -16.41 -9.59
C SER A 185 -12.14 -15.48 -10.35
N THR A 186 -10.86 -15.83 -10.39
CA THR A 186 -9.81 -15.12 -11.15
C THR A 186 -10.14 -14.97 -12.63
N THR A 187 -10.90 -15.92 -13.19
CA THR A 187 -11.39 -15.88 -14.58
C THR A 187 -12.31 -14.69 -14.85
N ILE A 188 -13.02 -14.20 -13.83
CA ILE A 188 -13.94 -13.05 -13.91
C ILE A 188 -13.25 -11.79 -13.38
N ALA A 189 -12.49 -11.89 -12.29
CA ALA A 189 -11.86 -10.75 -11.64
C ALA A 189 -10.84 -10.04 -12.54
N TYR A 190 -10.00 -10.78 -13.29
CA TYR A 190 -9.02 -10.19 -14.19
C TYR A 190 -9.62 -9.38 -15.35
N PRO A 191 -10.56 -9.90 -16.16
CA PRO A 191 -11.17 -9.11 -17.23
C PRO A 191 -11.98 -7.93 -16.69
N VAL A 192 -12.70 -8.09 -15.56
CA VAL A 192 -13.44 -6.97 -14.95
C VAL A 192 -12.51 -5.87 -14.46
N GLY A 193 -11.38 -6.22 -13.82
CA GLY A 193 -10.36 -5.26 -13.40
C GLY A 193 -9.77 -4.49 -14.59
N LEU A 194 -9.50 -5.17 -15.70
CA LEU A 194 -8.99 -4.55 -16.93
C LEU A 194 -10.02 -3.59 -17.55
N VAL A 195 -11.29 -4.01 -17.64
CA VAL A 195 -12.38 -3.18 -18.18
C VAL A 195 -12.56 -1.92 -17.34
N LEU A 196 -12.52 -2.03 -16.01
CA LEU A 196 -12.65 -0.87 -15.11
C LEU A 196 -11.45 0.08 -15.21
N ALA A 197 -10.24 -0.45 -15.35
CA ALA A 197 -9.06 0.38 -15.60
C ALA A 197 -9.18 1.15 -16.93
N ALA A 198 -9.64 0.50 -17.99
CA ALA A 198 -9.92 1.15 -19.27
C ALA A 198 -11.04 2.20 -19.14
N LEU A 199 -12.06 1.94 -18.32
CA LEU A 199 -13.13 2.88 -18.01
C LEU A 199 -12.60 4.12 -17.29
N PHE A 200 -11.75 3.98 -16.28
CA PHE A 200 -11.12 5.11 -15.58
C PHE A 200 -10.22 5.93 -16.49
N LEU A 201 -9.44 5.26 -17.36
CA LEU A 201 -8.66 5.95 -18.39
C LEU A 201 -9.57 6.69 -19.39
N GLY A 202 -10.68 6.08 -19.81
CA GLY A 202 -11.68 6.70 -20.68
C GLY A 202 -12.32 7.94 -20.04
N ILE A 203 -12.70 7.86 -18.76
CA ILE A 203 -13.24 8.99 -17.98
C ILE A 203 -12.20 10.11 -17.90
N PHE A 204 -10.93 9.78 -17.65
CA PHE A 204 -9.85 10.75 -17.60
C PHE A 204 -9.66 11.45 -18.96
N ILE A 205 -9.60 10.70 -20.06
CA ILE A 205 -9.47 11.27 -21.41
C ILE A 205 -10.69 12.15 -21.76
N TYR A 206 -11.89 11.74 -21.36
CA TYR A 206 -13.10 12.55 -21.56
C TYR A 206 -13.06 13.85 -20.74
N ALA A 207 -12.70 13.76 -19.46
CA ALA A 207 -12.59 14.92 -18.57
C ALA A 207 -11.53 15.92 -19.03
N THR A 208 -10.39 15.43 -19.52
CA THR A 208 -9.32 16.27 -20.08
C THR A 208 -9.75 16.95 -21.39
N LYS A 209 -10.58 16.30 -22.24
CA LYS A 209 -11.14 16.95 -23.45
C LYS A 209 -12.21 18.01 -23.14
N LYS A 210 -13.00 17.81 -22.07
CA LYS A 210 -14.10 18.71 -21.69
C LYS A 210 -13.61 20.00 -21.02
N GLN A 211 -12.46 19.96 -20.35
CA GLN A 211 -11.86 21.16 -19.75
C GLN A 211 -10.99 21.90 -20.78
N PRO A 212 -11.38 23.13 -21.22
CA PRO A 212 -10.49 23.94 -22.04
C PRO A 212 -9.20 24.21 -21.24
N LYS A 213 -8.04 24.06 -21.90
CA LYS A 213 -6.73 24.38 -21.32
C LYS A 213 -6.81 25.76 -20.64
N PRO A 214 -6.53 25.90 -19.33
CA PRO A 214 -6.52 27.21 -18.71
C PRO A 214 -5.54 28.13 -19.44
N ALA A 215 -5.95 29.40 -19.62
CA ALA A 215 -5.15 30.42 -20.28
C ALA A 215 -3.77 30.52 -19.59
N LYS A 216 -2.70 30.66 -20.39
CA LYS A 216 -1.37 30.94 -19.85
C LYS A 216 -1.44 32.33 -19.20
N ASN A 217 -1.26 32.42 -17.89
CA ASN A 217 -0.71 33.62 -17.26
C ASN A 217 0.80 33.46 -17.19
#